data_AF-A0A6P0DS41-F1
#
_entry.id   AF-A0A6P0DS41-F1
#
_cell.length_a   1.000
_cell.length_b   1.000
_cell.length_c   1.000
_cell.angle_alpha   90.00
_cell.angle_beta   90.00
_cell.angle_gamma   90.00
#
_symmetry.space_group_name_H-M   'P 1'
#
loop_
_entity.id
_entity.type
_entity.pdbx_description
1 polymer ?
#
loop_
_entity_poly.entity_id
_entity_poly.type
_entity_poly.pdbx_seq_one_letter_code
_entity_poly.pdbx_strand_id
1 'polypeptide(L)'
;SEPHEKKQEGRFGRWLERGFDWMQRGYARTLGWSLLHPRLILAVLIATIGLNVYLYIIVPKGFFPQQDTGRLVGGIQADQSTSFQAMKVKFSEMMKIVQANPAVDSVVGFTGGRQTNSGFMFVSLKSKSERKVSADQVIQQLRGPLS
;
A
#
# COMPACT_ATOMS: atom_id res chain seq x y z
N SER A 1 45.21 -35.64 32.89
CA SER A 1 45.50 -34.26 32.45
C SER A 1 45.25 -34.21 30.95
N GLU A 2 44.01 -34.00 30.53
CA GLU A 2 43.69 -33.94 29.10
C GLU A 2 44.11 -32.57 28.55
N PRO A 3 44.92 -32.52 27.48
CA PRO A 3 45.39 -31.26 26.92
C PRO A 3 44.27 -30.59 26.13
N HIS A 4 43.95 -29.35 26.51
CA HIS A 4 43.05 -28.49 25.75
C HIS A 4 43.57 -28.29 24.33
N GLU A 5 42.84 -28.87 23.37
CA GLU A 5 43.03 -28.69 21.94
C GLU A 5 42.86 -27.20 21.61
N LYS A 6 43.97 -26.51 21.36
CA LYS A 6 43.99 -25.13 20.88
C LYS A 6 43.34 -25.11 19.50
N LYS A 7 42.03 -24.86 19.47
CA LYS A 7 41.26 -24.58 18.26
C LYS A 7 41.99 -23.44 17.56
N GLN A 8 42.67 -23.77 16.46
CA GLN A 8 43.45 -22.81 15.69
C GLN A 8 42.51 -21.68 15.29
N GLU A 9 42.75 -20.47 15.83
CA GLU A 9 42.06 -19.27 15.40
C GLU A 9 42.43 -19.03 13.93
N GLY A 10 41.54 -19.50 13.05
CA GLY A 10 41.62 -19.24 11.62
C GLY A 10 41.85 -17.74 11.40
N ARG A 11 42.58 -17.39 10.34
CA ARG A 11 42.91 -15.98 10.01
C ARG A 11 41.68 -15.06 10.00
N PHE A 12 40.49 -15.62 9.76
CA PHE A 12 39.19 -14.96 9.87
C PHE A 12 38.78 -14.62 11.32
N GLY A 13 38.97 -15.53 12.28
CA GLY A 13 38.68 -15.30 13.70
C GLY A 13 39.51 -14.16 14.28
N ARG A 14 40.83 -14.17 14.03
CA ARG A 14 41.73 -13.07 14.45
C ARG A 14 41.43 -11.73 13.76
N TRP A 15 40.83 -11.74 12.57
CA TRP A 15 40.40 -10.51 11.91
C TRP A 15 39.12 -9.96 12.55
N LEU A 16 38.16 -10.82 12.88
CA LEU A 16 36.95 -10.45 13.60
C LEU A 16 37.26 -9.94 15.02
N GLU A 17 38.15 -10.60 15.75
CA GLU A 17 38.60 -10.16 17.08
C GLU A 17 39.22 -8.77 17.02
N ARG A 18 40.10 -8.50 16.05
CA ARG A 18 40.67 -7.16 15.86
C ARG A 18 39.63 -6.12 15.49
N GLY A 19 38.62 -6.50 14.69
CA GLY A 19 37.49 -5.63 14.36
C GLY A 19 36.65 -5.28 15.59
N PHE A 20 36.37 -6.27 16.43
CA PHE A 20 35.62 -6.10 17.67
C PHE A 20 36.38 -5.23 18.66
N ASP A 21 37.67 -5.50 18.84
CA ASP A 21 38.58 -4.70 19.66
C ASP A 21 38.65 -3.23 19.21
N TRP A 22 38.68 -3.00 17.90
CA TRP A 22 38.67 -1.65 17.34
C TRP A 22 37.34 -0.93 17.61
N MET A 23 36.21 -1.62 17.44
CA MET A 23 34.89 -1.11 17.77
C MET A 23 34.76 -0.76 19.26
N GLN A 24 35.24 -1.64 20.14
CA GLN A 24 35.20 -1.42 21.60
C GLN A 24 36.05 -0.20 22.01
N ARG A 25 37.26 -0.06 21.46
CA ARG A 25 38.10 1.12 21.72
C ARG A 25 37.48 2.39 21.15
N GLY A 26 36.87 2.31 19.98
CA GLY A 26 36.11 3.41 19.37
C GLY A 26 34.97 3.86 20.29
N TYR A 27 34.17 2.93 20.78
CA TYR A 27 33.07 3.19 21.71
C TYR A 27 33.56 3.81 23.03
N ALA A 28 34.61 3.27 23.64
CA ALA A 28 35.16 3.83 24.88
C ALA A 28 35.63 5.28 24.71
N ARG A 29 36.24 5.59 23.55
CA ARG A 29 36.72 6.94 23.23
C ARG A 29 35.59 7.92 22.95
N THR A 30 34.58 7.51 22.19
CA THR A 30 33.40 8.36 21.92
C THR A 30 32.57 8.58 23.18
N LEU A 31 32.44 7.57 24.03
CA LEU A 31 31.77 7.69 25.33
C LEU A 31 32.49 8.67 26.25
N GLY A 32 33.81 8.53 26.40
CA GLY A 32 34.61 9.47 27.19
C GLY A 32 34.51 10.91 26.67
N TRP A 33 34.56 11.09 25.35
CA TRP A 33 34.38 12.41 24.73
C TRP A 33 32.98 12.99 24.94
N SER A 34 31.94 12.15 24.90
CA SER A 34 30.54 12.54 25.09
C SER A 34 30.27 13.01 26.52
N LEU A 35 30.87 12.34 27.52
CA LEU A 35 30.81 12.75 28.92
C LEU A 35 31.52 14.09 29.18
N LEU A 36 32.56 14.41 28.40
CA LEU A 36 33.26 15.69 28.46
C LEU A 36 32.50 16.84 27.78
N HIS A 37 31.55 16.54 26.88
CA HIS A 37 30.82 17.55 26.09
C HIS A 37 29.29 17.43 26.23
N PRO A 38 28.73 17.54 27.45
CA PRO A 38 27.30 17.32 27.69
C PRO A 38 26.41 18.32 26.91
N ARG A 39 26.90 19.55 26.68
CA ARG A 39 26.16 20.56 25.89
C ARG A 39 26.00 20.17 24.42
N LEU A 40 27.04 19.57 23.80
CA LEU A 40 26.94 19.07 22.43
C LEU A 40 25.97 17.89 22.33
N ILE A 41 26.03 16.97 23.30
CA ILE A 41 25.10 15.83 23.35
C ILE A 41 23.65 16.31 23.50
N LEU A 42 23.40 17.31 24.35
CA LEU A 42 22.09 17.91 24.51
C LEU A 42 21.62 18.61 23.22
N ALA A 43 22.50 19.34 22.52
CA ALA A 43 22.18 19.97 21.24
C ALA A 43 21.82 18.93 20.16
N VAL A 44 22.56 17.83 20.08
CA VAL A 44 22.27 16.71 19.16
C VAL A 44 20.93 16.05 19.49
N LEU A 45 20.61 15.88 20.78
CA LEU A 45 19.33 15.35 21.22
C LEU A 45 18.18 16.26 20.76
N ILE A 46 18.28 17.57 21.02
CA ILE A 46 17.28 18.55 20.60
C ILE A 46 17.15 18.57 19.07
N ALA A 47 18.27 18.53 18.34
CA ALA A 47 18.26 18.47 16.88
C ALA A 47 17.58 17.19 16.37
N THR A 48 17.81 16.04 17.00
CA THR A 48 17.18 14.76 16.64
C THR A 48 15.67 14.78 16.89
N ILE A 49 15.23 15.39 17.99
CA ILE A 49 13.80 15.59 18.29
C ILE A 49 13.18 16.53 17.25
N GLY A 50 13.82 17.67 16.98
CA GLY A 50 13.36 18.63 15.98
C GLY A 50 13.28 18.02 14.57
N LEU A 51 14.28 17.23 14.19
CA LEU A 51 14.30 16.49 12.93
C LEU A 51 13.15 15.48 12.85
N ASN A 52 12.85 14.75 13.93
CA ASN A 52 11.71 13.84 13.98
C ASN A 52 10.39 14.60 13.76
N VAL A 53 10.19 15.72 14.47
CA VAL A 53 8.99 16.55 14.31
C VAL A 53 8.88 17.09 12.87
N TYR A 54 9.99 17.57 12.31
CA TYR A 54 10.06 18.04 10.93
C TYR A 54 9.70 16.94 9.92
N LEU A 55 10.28 15.75 10.06
CA LEU A 55 9.94 14.58 9.23
C LEU A 55 8.46 14.22 9.39
N TYR A 56 7.90 14.25 10.59
CA TYR A 56 6.50 13.92 10.82
C TYR A 56 5.54 14.89 10.14
N ILE A 57 5.92 16.17 10.02
CA ILE A 57 5.15 17.19 9.31
C ILE A 57 5.26 17.02 7.79
N ILE A 58 6.46 16.73 7.30
CA ILE A 58 6.73 16.65 5.85
C ILE A 58 6.29 15.35 5.22
N VAL A 59 6.42 14.23 5.93
CA VAL A 59 6.01 12.94 5.40
C VAL A 59 4.52 13.02 5.12
N PRO A 60 4.11 13.05 3.84
CA PRO A 60 2.71 13.12 3.52
C PRO A 60 2.08 11.87 4.11
N LYS A 61 1.06 12.06 4.96
CA LYS A 61 0.28 10.96 5.51
C LYS A 61 -0.42 10.29 4.35
N GLY A 62 0.26 9.32 3.74
CA GLY A 62 -0.23 8.60 2.60
C GLY A 62 -1.38 7.73 3.07
N PHE A 63 -2.57 7.99 2.55
CA PHE A 63 -3.56 6.92 2.45
C PHE A 63 -2.88 5.77 1.71
N PHE A 64 -3.13 4.53 2.16
CA PHE A 64 -2.66 3.35 1.43
C PHE A 64 -2.95 3.56 -0.07
N PRO A 65 -1.96 3.38 -0.96
CA PRO A 65 -2.20 3.53 -2.38
C PRO A 65 -3.37 2.61 -2.74
N GLN A 66 -4.39 3.14 -3.40
CA GLN A 66 -5.53 2.35 -3.82
C GLN A 66 -4.99 1.20 -4.67
N GLN A 67 -5.00 -0.01 -4.11
CA GLN A 67 -4.56 -1.18 -4.84
C GLN A 67 -5.61 -1.45 -5.91
N ASP A 68 -5.16 -1.46 -7.17
CA ASP A 68 -5.96 -1.95 -8.27
C ASP A 68 -6.16 -3.46 -8.07
N THR A 69 -7.21 -3.81 -7.33
CA THR A 69 -7.57 -5.20 -7.01
C THR A 69 -8.20 -5.93 -8.20
N GLY A 70 -8.29 -5.28 -9.37
CA GLY A 70 -8.98 -5.82 -10.54
C GLY A 70 -10.48 -5.97 -10.34
N ARG A 71 -11.08 -5.31 -9.33
CA ARG A 71 -12.53 -5.28 -9.11
C ARG A 71 -13.03 -3.86 -8.98
N LEU A 72 -14.15 -3.60 -9.63
CA LEU A 72 -14.94 -2.38 -9.51
C LEU A 72 -16.32 -2.72 -8.96
N VAL A 73 -16.86 -1.83 -8.15
CA VAL A 73 -18.23 -1.91 -7.64
C VAL A 73 -18.98 -0.66 -8.09
N GLY A 74 -20.11 -0.84 -8.76
CA GLY A 74 -20.98 0.24 -9.23
C GLY A 74 -22.38 0.11 -8.64
N GLY A 75 -22.92 1.19 -8.11
CA GLY A 75 -24.33 1.28 -7.72
C GLY A 75 -25.14 1.97 -8.81
N ILE A 76 -26.33 1.44 -9.10
CA ILE A 76 -27.29 2.05 -10.03
C ILE A 76 -28.54 2.42 -9.24
N GLN A 77 -28.99 3.66 -9.41
CA GLN A 77 -30.22 4.18 -8.81
C GLN A 77 -31.07 4.81 -9.90
N ALA A 78 -32.30 4.32 -10.05
CA ALA A 78 -33.30 4.85 -10.97
C ALA A 78 -34.34 5.69 -10.22
N ASP A 79 -35.14 6.43 -10.98
CA ASP A 79 -36.25 7.23 -10.46
C ASP A 79 -37.20 6.35 -9.61
N GLN A 80 -37.74 6.90 -8.53
CA GLN A 80 -38.67 6.21 -7.63
C GLN A 80 -39.95 5.71 -8.34
N SER A 81 -40.32 6.35 -9.45
CA SER A 81 -41.43 5.95 -10.31
C SER A 81 -41.13 4.74 -11.21
N THR A 82 -39.88 4.27 -11.24
CA THR A 82 -39.46 3.13 -12.07
C THR A 82 -39.95 1.82 -11.48
N SER A 83 -40.78 1.10 -12.24
CA SER A 83 -41.20 -0.25 -11.86
C SER A 83 -40.03 -1.23 -11.87
N PHE A 84 -40.10 -2.30 -11.07
CA PHE A 84 -39.06 -3.34 -11.04
C PHE A 84 -38.77 -3.93 -12.43
N GLN A 85 -39.80 -4.07 -13.27
CA GLN A 85 -39.66 -4.60 -14.62
C GLN A 85 -38.87 -3.65 -15.52
N ALA A 86 -39.18 -2.35 -15.49
CA ALA A 86 -38.44 -1.33 -16.23
C ALA A 86 -37.00 -1.21 -15.72
N MET A 87 -36.80 -1.32 -14.40
CA MET A 87 -35.47 -1.34 -13.78
C MET A 87 -34.65 -2.53 -14.26
N LYS A 88 -35.23 -3.74 -14.31
CA LYS A 88 -34.54 -4.95 -14.80
C LYS A 88 -34.08 -4.82 -16.25
N VAL A 89 -34.91 -4.23 -17.12
CA VAL A 89 -34.55 -4.01 -18.54
C VAL A 89 -33.39 -3.03 -18.65
N LYS A 90 -33.50 -1.84 -18.03
CA LYS A 90 -32.43 -0.83 -18.03
C LYS A 90 -31.14 -1.32 -17.40
N PHE A 91 -31.25 -2.06 -16.29
CA PHE A 91 -30.09 -2.64 -15.61
C PHE A 91 -29.38 -3.68 -16.48
N SER A 92 -30.12 -4.51 -17.22
CA SER A 92 -29.55 -5.46 -18.17
C SER A 92 -28.84 -4.77 -19.33
N GLU A 93 -29.38 -3.66 -19.83
CA GLU A 93 -28.72 -2.83 -20.85
C GLU A 93 -27.42 -2.23 -20.32
N MET A 94 -27.42 -1.66 -19.11
CA MET A 94 -26.20 -1.14 -18.48
C MET A 94 -25.14 -2.23 -18.28
N MET A 95 -25.53 -3.42 -17.82
CA MET A 95 -24.60 -4.55 -17.71
C MET A 95 -23.97 -4.91 -19.06
N LYS A 96 -24.74 -4.90 -20.15
CA LYS A 96 -24.22 -5.16 -21.50
C LYS A 96 -23.22 -4.10 -21.95
N ILE A 97 -23.49 -2.82 -21.66
CA ILE A 97 -22.56 -1.72 -21.97
C ILE A 97 -21.24 -1.90 -21.23
N VAL A 98 -21.30 -2.23 -19.93
CA VAL A 98 -20.08 -2.48 -19.13
C VAL A 98 -19.33 -3.70 -19.64
N GLN A 99 -20.04 -4.79 -19.98
CA GLN A 99 -19.43 -6.01 -20.47
C GLN A 99 -18.84 -5.87 -21.89
N ALA A 100 -19.32 -4.92 -22.69
CA ALA A 100 -18.74 -4.61 -24.00
C ALA A 100 -17.35 -3.93 -23.90
N ASN A 101 -16.96 -3.43 -22.72
CA ASN A 101 -15.64 -2.82 -22.54
C ASN A 101 -14.53 -3.89 -22.59
N PRO A 102 -13.51 -3.75 -23.46
CA PRO A 102 -12.45 -4.75 -23.62
C PRO A 102 -11.61 -5.00 -22.36
N ALA A 103 -11.58 -4.05 -21.42
CA ALA A 103 -10.87 -4.16 -20.15
C ALA A 103 -11.63 -4.98 -19.09
N VAL A 104 -12.92 -5.28 -19.31
CA VAL A 104 -13.78 -6.05 -18.42
C VAL A 104 -13.69 -7.53 -18.75
N ASP A 105 -13.60 -8.36 -17.71
CA ASP A 105 -13.61 -9.82 -17.81
C ASP A 105 -15.02 -10.35 -17.57
N SER A 106 -15.63 -9.97 -16.44
CA SER A 106 -16.98 -10.41 -16.08
C SER A 106 -17.75 -9.34 -15.31
N VAL A 107 -19.07 -9.32 -15.49
CA VAL A 107 -20.00 -8.43 -14.79
C VAL A 107 -21.08 -9.26 -14.14
N VAL A 108 -21.29 -9.07 -12.84
CA VAL A 108 -22.39 -9.69 -12.09
C VAL A 108 -23.20 -8.58 -11.44
N GLY A 109 -24.50 -8.55 -11.68
CA GLY A 109 -25.39 -7.50 -11.18
C GLY A 109 -26.57 -8.07 -10.41
N PHE A 110 -26.97 -7.36 -9.37
CA PHE A 110 -28.11 -7.68 -8.52
C PHE A 110 -29.04 -6.46 -8.46
N THR A 111 -30.31 -6.67 -8.76
CA THR A 111 -31.34 -5.63 -8.73
C THR A 111 -32.59 -6.22 -8.08
N GLY A 112 -33.26 -5.44 -7.21
CA GLY A 112 -34.44 -5.87 -6.46
C GLY A 112 -34.23 -6.07 -4.95
N GLY A 113 -35.33 -6.31 -4.24
CA GLY A 113 -35.37 -6.39 -2.76
C GLY A 113 -36.27 -5.31 -2.17
N ARG A 114 -35.86 -4.71 -1.04
CA ARG A 114 -36.62 -3.63 -0.36
C ARG A 114 -36.70 -2.33 -1.17
N GLN A 115 -35.77 -2.12 -2.10
CA GLN A 115 -35.79 -1.01 -3.05
C GLN A 115 -35.91 -1.59 -4.47
N THR A 116 -37.01 -1.29 -5.14
CA THR A 116 -37.29 -1.76 -6.51
C THR A 116 -36.61 -0.90 -7.59
N ASN A 117 -36.10 0.27 -7.20
CA ASN A 117 -35.46 1.25 -8.06
C ASN A 117 -33.93 1.32 -7.89
N SER A 118 -33.31 0.35 -7.22
CA SER A 118 -31.85 0.30 -7.04
C SER A 118 -31.27 -1.07 -7.34
N GLY A 119 -29.99 -1.06 -7.71
CA GLY A 119 -29.21 -2.27 -7.96
C GLY A 119 -27.72 -2.01 -7.79
N PHE A 120 -26.95 -3.08 -7.65
CA PHE A 120 -25.50 -3.03 -7.56
C PHE A 120 -24.88 -4.00 -8.56
N MET A 121 -23.72 -3.63 -9.12
CA MET A 121 -22.94 -4.46 -10.01
C MET A 121 -21.50 -4.59 -9.52
N PHE A 122 -20.99 -5.81 -9.65
CA PHE A 122 -19.61 -6.19 -9.45
C PHE A 122 -18.99 -6.45 -10.81
N VAL A 123 -17.92 -5.72 -11.11
CA VAL A 123 -17.19 -5.82 -12.38
C VAL A 123 -15.80 -6.34 -12.06
N SER A 124 -15.44 -7.49 -12.61
CA SER A 124 -14.07 -8.00 -12.57
C SER A 124 -13.35 -7.53 -13.83
N LEU A 125 -12.18 -6.92 -13.65
CA LEU A 125 -11.31 -6.46 -14.72
C LEU A 125 -10.32 -7.55 -15.10
N LYS A 126 -9.88 -7.53 -16.36
CA LYS A 126 -8.77 -8.36 -16.80
C LYS A 126 -7.47 -7.99 -16.10
N SER A 127 -6.52 -8.92 -16.10
CA SER A 127 -5.17 -8.69 -15.58
C SER A 127 -4.58 -7.39 -16.12
N LYS A 128 -3.86 -6.65 -15.27
CA LYS A 128 -3.25 -5.34 -15.63
C LYS A 128 -2.38 -5.44 -16.91
N SER A 129 -1.74 -6.58 -17.12
CA SER A 129 -0.91 -6.85 -18.31
C SER A 129 -1.72 -6.91 -19.62
N GLU A 130 -2.99 -7.34 -19.55
CA GLU A 130 -3.86 -7.47 -20.72
C GLU A 130 -4.58 -6.17 -21.05
N ARG A 131 -5.10 -5.46 -20.04
CA ARG A 131 -5.88 -4.24 -20.27
C ARG A 131 -5.03 -3.01 -20.55
N LYS A 132 -3.77 -2.96 -20.13
CA LYS A 132 -2.83 -1.80 -20.26
C LYS A 132 -3.35 -0.46 -19.70
N VAL A 133 -4.54 -0.43 -19.10
CA VAL A 133 -5.21 0.73 -18.50
C VAL A 133 -5.49 0.47 -17.03
N SER A 134 -5.46 1.51 -16.19
CA SER A 134 -5.76 1.40 -14.75
C SER A 134 -7.27 1.26 -14.49
N ALA A 135 -7.64 0.77 -13.31
CA ALA A 135 -9.06 0.65 -12.92
C ALA A 135 -9.77 2.02 -12.98
N ASP A 136 -9.09 3.09 -12.55
CA ASP A 136 -9.60 4.46 -12.63
C ASP A 136 -9.88 4.92 -14.07
N GLN A 137 -9.02 4.55 -15.02
CA GLN A 137 -9.23 4.87 -16.42
C GLN A 137 -10.44 4.13 -17.00
N VAL A 138 -10.66 2.87 -16.58
CA VAL A 138 -11.86 2.11 -16.96
C VAL A 138 -13.12 2.78 -16.39
N ILE A 139 -13.09 3.23 -15.13
CA ILE A 139 -14.20 3.99 -14.53
C ILE A 139 -14.48 5.26 -15.34
N GLN A 140 -13.45 6.02 -15.72
CA GLN A 140 -13.63 7.24 -16.52
C GLN A 140 -14.23 6.96 -17.90
N GLN A 141 -13.79 5.89 -18.58
CA GLN A 141 -14.36 5.46 -19.86
C GLN A 141 -15.82 5.04 -19.74
N LEU A 142 -16.20 4.40 -18.64
CA LEU A 142 -17.57 3.95 -18.39
C LEU A 142 -18.50 5.09 -17.92
N ARG A 143 -17.97 6.19 -17.37
CA ARG A 143 -18.80 7.34 -16.93
C ARG A 143 -19.58 8.01 -18.05
N GLY A 144 -18.98 8.21 -19.22
CA GLY A 144 -19.65 8.86 -20.35
C GLY A 144 -20.86 8.08 -20.87
N PRO A 145 -20.72 6.79 -21.19
CA PRO A 145 -21.83 5.95 -21.64
C PRO A 145 -22.92 5.67 -20.60
N LEU A 146 -22.64 5.92 -19.31
CA LEU A 146 -23.56 5.64 -18.19
C LEU A 146 -24.16 6.92 -17.55
N SER A 147 -23.82 8.12 -18.04
CA SER A 147 -24.39 9.40 -17.54
C SER A 147 -25.77 9.69 -18.10
#